data_AF-A0A3C1F5M1-F1
#
_entry.id   AF-A0A3C1F5M1-F1
#
_cell.length_a   1.000
_cell.length_b   1.000
_cell.length_c   1.000
_cell.angle_alpha   90.00
_cell.angle_beta   90.00
_cell.angle_gamma   90.00
#
_symmetry.space_group_name_H-M   'P 1'
#
loop_
_entity.id
_entity.type
_entity.pdbx_description
1 polymer ?
#
loop_
_entity_poly.entity_id
_entity_poly.type
_entity_poly.pdbx_seq_one_letter_code
_entity_poly.pdbx_strand_id
1 'polypeptide(L)'
;MTQLEQAEEKLKGMLAAAQLPRKASYNPGEVCTILGVVDRTFWRLLSQYERDERGTLRRPDCLDSITLSRHRRVLYDELVAFMLRNNSYERAHAVHPDQMDLFAS
;
A
#
# COMPACT_ATOMS: atom_id res chain seq x y z
N MET A 1 -9.32 -4.60 -18.66
CA MET A 1 -8.92 -4.68 -17.25
C MET A 1 -8.51 -3.29 -16.79
N THR A 2 -9.28 -2.71 -15.89
CA THR A 2 -9.05 -1.40 -15.27
C THR A 2 -7.85 -1.45 -14.33
N GLN A 3 -7.30 -0.29 -13.96
CA GLN A 3 -6.21 -0.22 -12.98
C GLN A 3 -6.62 -0.76 -11.60
N LEU A 4 -7.90 -0.61 -11.23
CA LEU A 4 -8.45 -1.15 -9.99
C LEU A 4 -8.44 -2.70 -10.01
N GLU A 5 -8.88 -3.29 -11.12
CA GLU A 5 -8.84 -4.76 -11.30
C GLU A 5 -7.39 -5.28 -11.28
N GLN A 6 -6.44 -4.57 -11.90
CA GLN A 6 -5.02 -4.92 -11.83
C GLN A 6 -4.47 -4.89 -10.39
N ALA A 7 -4.85 -3.86 -9.62
CA ALA A 7 -4.44 -3.73 -8.23
C ALA A 7 -5.04 -4.84 -7.35
N GLU A 8 -6.31 -5.19 -7.57
CA GLU A 8 -6.97 -6.28 -6.86
C GLU A 8 -6.34 -7.64 -7.20
N GLU A 9 -6.07 -7.92 -8.47
CA GLU A 9 -5.39 -9.16 -8.89
C GLU A 9 -3.98 -9.27 -8.30
N LYS A 10 -3.23 -8.16 -8.24
CA LYS A 10 -1.92 -8.12 -7.58
C LYS A 10 -2.06 -8.46 -6.09
N LEU A 11 -3.04 -7.88 -5.39
CA LEU A 11 -3.28 -8.19 -3.98
C LEU A 11 -3.66 -9.66 -3.78
N LYS A 12 -4.49 -10.25 -4.65
CA LYS A 12 -4.81 -11.68 -4.62
C LYS A 12 -3.56 -12.55 -4.77
N GLY A 13 -2.65 -12.19 -5.68
CA GLY A 13 -1.35 -12.84 -5.84
C GLY A 13 -0.50 -12.76 -4.57
N MET A 14 -0.46 -11.60 -3.91
CA MET A 14 0.27 -11.41 -2.64
C MET A 14 -0.34 -12.23 -1.49
N LEU A 15 -1.67 -12.29 -1.41
CA LEU A 15 -2.38 -13.14 -0.44
C LEU A 15 -2.06 -14.62 -0.64
N ALA A 16 -2.07 -15.09 -1.88
CA ALA A 16 -1.73 -16.47 -2.22
C ALA A 16 -0.27 -16.79 -1.84
N ALA A 17 0.67 -15.89 -2.13
CA ALA A 17 2.08 -16.04 -1.75
C ALA A 17 2.26 -16.06 -0.21
N ALA A 18 1.50 -15.25 0.51
CA ALA A 18 1.49 -15.21 1.98
C ALA A 18 0.70 -16.37 2.63
N GLN A 19 0.05 -17.22 1.83
CA GLN A 19 -0.85 -18.28 2.30
C GLN A 19 -1.98 -17.77 3.21
N LEU A 20 -2.44 -16.54 2.95
CA LEU A 20 -3.52 -15.91 3.71
C LEU A 20 -4.83 -15.94 2.90
N PRO A 21 -5.96 -16.29 3.52
CA PRO A 21 -7.24 -16.23 2.83
C PRO A 21 -7.68 -14.77 2.61
N ARG A 22 -8.57 -14.57 1.64
CA ARG A 22 -9.27 -13.29 1.47
C ARG A 22 -10.15 -13.04 2.70
N LYS A 23 -9.97 -11.88 3.35
CA LYS A 23 -10.75 -11.40 4.50
C LYS A 23 -11.25 -10.00 4.22
N ALA A 24 -12.29 -9.56 4.93
CA ALA A 24 -12.75 -8.17 4.86
C ALA A 24 -11.72 -7.18 5.46
N SER A 25 -10.94 -7.64 6.44
CA SER A 25 -9.88 -6.85 7.07
C SER A 25 -8.75 -7.73 7.61
N TYR A 26 -7.57 -7.13 7.76
CA TYR A 26 -6.33 -7.78 8.20
C TYR A 26 -5.76 -7.09 9.44
N ASN A 27 -5.14 -7.85 10.33
CA ASN A 27 -4.38 -7.31 11.46
C ASN A 27 -3.00 -6.78 11.01
N PRO A 28 -2.29 -6.01 11.86
CA PRO A 28 -0.96 -5.48 11.54
C PRO A 28 0.04 -6.55 11.07
N GLY A 29 0.11 -7.69 11.75
CA GLY A 29 1.02 -8.78 11.37
C GLY A 29 0.69 -9.37 10.00
N GLU A 30 -0.59 -9.58 9.71
CA GLU A 30 -1.04 -10.03 8.39
C GLU A 30 -0.70 -9.00 7.30
N VAL A 31 -0.90 -7.71 7.56
CA VAL A 31 -0.57 -6.64 6.60
C VAL A 31 0.94 -6.60 6.35
N CYS A 32 1.76 -6.70 7.41
CA CYS A 32 3.21 -6.81 7.30
C CYS A 32 3.62 -7.99 6.40
N THR A 33 3.02 -9.17 6.61
CA THR A 33 3.28 -10.36 5.79
C THR A 33 2.85 -10.16 4.34
N ILE A 34 1.65 -9.59 4.11
CA ILE A 34 1.13 -9.34 2.76
C ILE A 34 2.06 -8.40 2.00
N LEU A 35 2.44 -7.27 2.62
CA LEU A 35 3.24 -6.22 1.99
C LEU A 35 4.75 -6.50 2.01
N GLY A 36 5.21 -7.52 2.73
CA GLY A 36 6.63 -7.82 2.89
C GLY A 36 7.39 -6.75 3.68
N VAL A 37 6.74 -6.10 4.64
CA VAL A 37 7.33 -5.00 5.43
C VAL A 37 7.46 -5.37 6.91
N VAL A 38 8.42 -4.74 7.59
CA VAL A 38 8.55 -4.87 9.05
C VAL A 38 7.54 -4.00 9.79
N ASP A 39 7.25 -4.36 11.05
CA ASP A 39 6.27 -3.68 11.91
C ASP A 39 6.50 -2.16 12.00
N ARG A 40 7.76 -1.73 12.15
CA ARG A 40 8.12 -0.30 12.16
C ARG A 40 7.67 0.44 10.89
N THR A 41 7.82 -0.21 9.74
CA THR A 41 7.38 0.37 8.46
C THR A 41 5.87 0.46 8.42
N PHE A 42 5.15 -0.59 8.84
CA PHE A 42 3.69 -0.57 8.92
C PHE A 42 3.18 0.61 9.77
N TRP A 43 3.70 0.81 10.98
CA TRP A 43 3.27 1.93 11.83
C TRP A 43 3.60 3.29 11.22
N ARG A 44 4.71 3.41 10.49
CA ARG A 44 5.04 4.62 9.72
C ARG A 44 4.03 4.90 8.61
N LEU A 45 3.61 3.87 7.86
CA LEU A 45 2.61 4.03 6.79
C LEU A 45 1.27 4.53 7.35
N LEU A 46 0.89 4.04 8.54
CA LEU A 46 -0.31 4.50 9.24
C LEU A 46 -0.18 5.92 9.78
N SER A 47 0.97 6.26 10.40
CA SER A 47 1.16 7.59 10.98
C SER A 47 1.20 8.70 9.93
N GLN A 48 1.50 8.34 8.68
CA GLN A 48 1.55 9.26 7.54
C GLN A 48 0.18 9.47 6.88
N TYR A 49 -0.86 8.81 7.37
CA TYR A 49 -2.21 9.02 6.86
C TYR A 49 -2.74 10.39 7.27
N GLU A 50 -2.66 11.34 6.33
CA GLU A 50 -3.15 12.70 6.50
C GLU A 50 -3.81 13.16 5.20
N ARG A 51 -4.99 13.76 5.32
CA ARG A 51 -5.69 14.42 4.22
C ARG A 51 -5.55 15.93 4.34
N ASP A 52 -5.40 16.61 3.21
CA ASP A 52 -5.43 18.06 3.16
C ASP A 52 -6.86 18.61 3.33
N GLU A 53 -6.99 19.94 3.34
CA GLU A 53 -8.28 20.64 3.46
C GLU A 53 -9.25 20.33 2.32
N ARG A 54 -8.76 19.78 1.20
CA ARG A 54 -9.54 19.35 0.04
C ARG A 54 -9.89 17.87 0.09
N GLY A 55 -9.49 17.16 1.15
CA GLY A 55 -9.72 15.72 1.32
C GLY A 55 -8.76 14.83 0.54
N THR A 56 -7.71 15.39 -0.07
CA THR A 56 -6.70 14.65 -0.84
C THR A 56 -5.64 14.11 0.10
N LEU A 57 -5.20 12.87 -0.11
CA LEU A 57 -4.09 12.29 0.65
C LEU A 57 -2.80 13.06 0.37
N ARG A 58 -2.15 13.56 1.43
CA ARG A 58 -0.87 14.26 1.30
C ARG A 58 0.26 13.34 0.87
N ARG A 59 0.17 12.06 1.23
CA ARG A 59 1.14 11.02 0.90
C ARG A 59 0.41 9.84 0.27
N PRO A 60 0.71 9.46 -0.98
CA PRO A 60 0.03 8.33 -1.63
C PRO A 60 0.44 6.99 -1.01
N ASP A 61 1.62 6.93 -0.38
CA ASP A 61 2.24 5.77 0.25
C ASP A 61 1.78 5.53 1.71
N CYS A 62 0.65 6.10 2.14
CA CYS A 62 0.09 5.85 3.46
C CYS A 62 -1.02 4.79 3.44
N LEU A 63 -1.29 4.19 4.61
CA LEU A 63 -2.37 3.24 4.82
C LEU A 63 -3.42 3.83 5.76
N ASP A 64 -4.69 3.70 5.40
CA ASP A 64 -5.79 3.91 6.34
C ASP A 64 -6.00 2.68 7.23
N SER A 65 -6.57 2.89 8.42
CA SER A 65 -6.95 1.79 9.30
C SER A 65 -8.15 2.15 10.16
N ILE A 66 -8.94 1.14 10.48
CA ILE A 66 -10.02 1.24 11.45
C ILE A 66 -9.58 0.60 12.78
N THR A 67 -10.10 1.13 13.88
CA THR A 67 -9.93 0.51 15.20
C THR A 67 -11.21 -0.22 15.57
N LEU A 68 -11.14 -1.55 15.65
CA LEU A 68 -12.24 -2.37 16.14
C LEU A 68 -11.97 -2.74 17.60
N SER A 69 -12.72 -2.14 18.53
CA SER A 69 -12.49 -2.23 19.97
C SER A 69 -11.08 -1.75 20.36
N ARG A 70 -10.10 -2.65 20.45
CA ARG A 70 -8.69 -2.34 20.76
C ARG A 70 -7.72 -2.79 19.68
N HIS A 71 -8.21 -3.38 18.60
CA HIS A 71 -7.37 -3.92 17.53
C HIS A 71 -7.45 -3.04 16.29
N ARG A 72 -6.30 -2.61 15.81
CA ARG A 72 -6.19 -1.93 14.53
C ARG A 72 -6.35 -2.94 13.39
N ARG A 73 -7.09 -2.55 12.36
CA ARG A 73 -7.37 -3.37 11.18
C ARG A 73 -7.24 -2.52 9.93
N VAL A 74 -6.70 -3.10 8.87
CA VAL A 74 -6.70 -2.51 7.53
C VAL A 74 -7.72 -3.26 6.69
N LEU A 75 -8.62 -2.53 6.03
CA LEU A 75 -9.64 -3.13 5.17
C LEU A 75 -9.01 -3.67 3.88
N TYR A 76 -9.62 -4.71 3.31
CA TYR A 76 -9.20 -5.24 2.01
C TYR A 76 -9.22 -4.14 0.93
N ASP A 77 -10.28 -3.35 0.88
CA ASP A 77 -10.44 -2.29 -0.11
C ASP A 77 -9.38 -1.20 0.02
N GLU A 78 -8.93 -0.92 1.26
CA GLU A 78 -7.83 0.01 1.49
C GLU A 78 -6.49 -0.57 1.02
N LEU A 79 -6.24 -1.87 1.18
CA LEU A 79 -5.06 -2.51 0.60
C LEU A 79 -5.09 -2.45 -0.93
N VAL A 80 -6.25 -2.65 -1.56
CA VAL A 80 -6.40 -2.49 -3.02
C VAL A 80 -6.15 -1.03 -3.43
N ALA A 81 -6.73 -0.08 -2.71
CA ALA A 81 -6.53 1.35 -2.97
C ALA A 81 -5.05 1.76 -2.78
N PHE A 82 -4.37 1.23 -1.77
CA PHE A 82 -2.94 1.41 -1.56
C PHE A 82 -2.12 0.87 -2.74
N MET A 83 -2.45 -0.31 -3.25
CA MET A 83 -1.79 -0.88 -4.43
C MET A 83 -2.00 0.00 -5.66
N LEU A 84 -3.22 0.50 -5.86
CA LEU A 84 -3.55 1.41 -6.95
C LEU A 84 -2.74 2.71 -6.87
N ARG A 85 -2.66 3.32 -5.69
CA ARG A 85 -1.90 4.55 -5.44
C ARG A 85 -0.40 4.35 -5.67
N ASN A 86 0.19 3.31 -5.09
CA ASN A 86 1.65 3.07 -5.20
C ASN A 86 2.09 2.62 -6.59
N ASN A 87 1.31 1.79 -7.28
CA ASN A 87 1.63 1.37 -8.66
C ASN A 87 1.54 2.55 -9.64
N SER A 88 0.67 3.53 -9.35
CA SER A 88 0.58 4.77 -10.14
C SER A 88 1.72 5.74 -9.80
N TYR A 89 2.12 5.82 -8.53
CA TYR A 89 3.21 6.67 -8.06
C TYR A 89 4.57 6.20 -8.60
N GLU A 90 4.89 4.91 -8.48
CA GLU A 90 6.11 4.35 -9.05
C GLU A 90 6.15 4.59 -10.55
N ARG A 91 5.06 4.40 -11.31
CA ARG A 91 5.05 4.71 -12.74
C ARG A 91 5.18 6.20 -13.09
N ALA A 92 4.57 7.08 -12.30
CA ALA A 92 4.64 8.53 -12.53
C ALA A 92 6.01 9.13 -12.16
N HIS A 93 6.74 8.48 -11.26
CA HIS A 93 8.02 8.97 -10.73
C HIS A 93 9.22 8.03 -10.98
N ALA A 94 9.05 6.93 -11.74
CA ALA A 94 10.11 5.96 -12.07
C ALA A 94 11.17 6.45 -13.06
N VAL A 95 11.02 7.65 -13.63
CA VAL A 95 12.13 8.29 -14.34
C VAL A 95 12.88 9.14 -13.33
N HIS A 96 13.88 8.55 -12.66
CA HIS A 96 14.88 9.33 -11.93
C HIS A 96 15.97 9.73 -12.94
N PRO A 97 16.06 11.00 -13.39
CA PRO A 97 17.07 11.43 -14.36
C PRO A 97 18.52 11.17 -13.89
N ASP A 98 18.76 11.08 -12.59
CA ASP A 98 20.10 10.79 -12.03
C ASP A 98 20.60 9.36 -12.29
N GLN A 99 19.75 8.42 -12.75
CA GLN A 99 20.21 7.07 -13.12
C GLN A 99 20.87 7.02 -14.50
N MET A 100 20.71 8.05 -15.34
CA MET A 100 21.32 8.08 -16.68
C MET A 100 22.76 8.61 -16.67
N ASP A 101 23.18 9.34 -15.64
CA ASP A 101 24.55 9.88 -15.54
C ASP A 101 25.60 8.83 -15.12
N LEU A 102 25.17 7.70 -14.53
CA LEU A 102 26.08 6.60 -14.14
C LEU A 102 26.60 5.76 -15.33
N PHE A 103 26.02 5.93 -16.51
CA PHE A 103 26.44 5.23 -17.74
C PHE A 103 27.01 6.17 -18.80
N ALA A 104 27.19 7.46 -18.49
CA ALA A 104 27.69 8.48 -19.40
C ALA A 104 29.17 8.87 -19.15
N SER A 105 29.90 8.13 -18.30
CA SER A 105 31.34 8.33 -18.06
C SER A 105 32.21 7.32 -18.81
#